data_AF-D9UCL5-F1
#
_entry.id   AF-D9UCL5-F1
#
_cell.length_a   1.000
_cell.length_b   1.000
_cell.length_c   1.000
_cell.angle_alpha   90.00
_cell.angle_beta   90.00
_cell.angle_gamma   90.00
#
_symmetry.space_group_name_H-M   'P 1'
#
loop_
_entity.id
_entity.type
_entity.pdbx_description
1 polymer ?
#
loop_
_entity_poly.entity_id
_entity_poly.type
_entity_poly.pdbx_seq_one_letter_code
_entity_poly.pdbx_strand_id
1 'polypeptide(L)'
;MGAYATLVREARAAGVPVVLDTSGEALRRGVAARPDILKPNEDELAQLTGSREPARAARDARRRGAGAVVASLGERGLLAATPLTTWRAALPRPLPGNPTGAGDAVVAALLAGLADAEPWPARLAHATALAAAAVASPVAGEFDARAYARLQGEVKVAEVG
;
A
#
# COMPACT_ATOMS: atom_id res chain seq x y z
N MET A 1 -9.38 15.53 -17.96
CA MET A 1 -9.40 14.63 -16.77
C MET A 1 -8.76 13.31 -17.17
N GLY A 2 -7.87 12.73 -16.36
CA GLY A 2 -7.23 11.44 -16.68
C GLY A 2 -8.21 10.27 -16.50
N ALA A 3 -8.07 9.20 -17.31
CA ALA A 3 -8.98 8.05 -17.29
C ALA A 3 -9.19 7.46 -15.88
N TYR A 4 -8.11 7.25 -15.12
CA TYR A 4 -8.20 6.77 -13.73
C TYR A 4 -9.00 7.68 -12.80
N ALA A 5 -8.88 9.01 -12.95
CA ALA A 5 -9.62 9.95 -12.12
C ALA A 5 -11.14 9.91 -12.42
N THR A 6 -11.53 9.52 -13.63
CA THR A 6 -12.94 9.26 -13.97
C THR A 6 -13.42 7.98 -13.29
N LEU A 7 -12.69 6.87 -13.46
CA LEU A 7 -13.03 5.58 -12.84
C LEU A 7 -13.13 5.67 -11.31
N VAL A 8 -12.19 6.37 -10.65
CA VAL A 8 -12.24 6.58 -9.20
C VAL A 8 -13.51 7.33 -8.79
N ARG A 9 -13.90 8.38 -9.53
CA ARG A 9 -15.09 9.17 -9.20
C ARG A 9 -16.38 8.38 -9.42
N GLU A 10 -16.46 7.59 -10.48
CA GLU A 10 -17.61 6.74 -10.78
C GLU A 10 -17.78 5.65 -9.71
N ALA A 11 -16.71 4.93 -9.36
CA ALA A 11 -16.74 3.93 -8.30
C ALA A 11 -17.19 4.53 -6.97
N ARG A 12 -16.65 5.70 -6.59
CA ARG A 12 -17.05 6.38 -5.36
C ARG A 12 -18.49 6.88 -5.39
N ALA A 13 -18.99 7.36 -6.51
CA ALA A 13 -20.40 7.73 -6.66
C ALA A 13 -21.33 6.51 -6.49
N ALA A 14 -20.85 5.31 -6.82
CA ALA A 14 -21.53 4.05 -6.57
C ALA A 14 -21.28 3.45 -5.17
N GLY A 15 -20.53 4.12 -4.29
CA GLY A 15 -20.18 3.61 -2.96
C GLY A 15 -19.18 2.45 -2.96
N VAL A 16 -18.46 2.23 -4.06
CA VAL A 16 -17.45 1.17 -4.20
C VAL A 16 -16.07 1.71 -3.78
N PRO A 17 -15.39 1.11 -2.79
CA PRO A 17 -14.05 1.52 -2.38
C PRO A 17 -13.01 1.35 -3.49
N VAL A 18 -12.04 2.27 -3.55
CA VAL A 18 -10.98 2.26 -4.57
C VAL A 18 -9.59 2.22 -3.94
N VAL A 19 -8.81 1.20 -4.32
CA VAL A 19 -7.35 1.20 -4.17
C VAL A 19 -6.74 1.62 -5.50
N LEU A 20 -5.99 2.73 -5.49
CA LEU A 20 -5.30 3.23 -6.67
C LEU A 20 -3.81 2.90 -6.60
N ASP A 21 -3.35 2.04 -7.50
CA ASP A 21 -1.95 1.72 -7.74
C ASP A 21 -1.57 2.10 -9.19
N THR A 22 -0.81 3.17 -9.32
CA THR A 22 -0.40 3.72 -10.61
C THR A 22 0.78 4.67 -10.38
N SER A 23 1.41 5.13 -11.46
CA SER A 23 2.62 5.94 -11.40
C SER A 23 2.52 7.23 -12.23
N GLY A 24 3.52 8.10 -12.09
CA GLY A 24 3.67 9.30 -12.92
C GLY A 24 2.45 10.23 -12.95
N GLU A 25 2.05 10.65 -14.15
CA GLU A 25 0.94 11.60 -14.33
C GLU A 25 -0.42 11.02 -13.90
N ALA A 26 -0.61 9.72 -14.07
CA ALA A 26 -1.81 9.03 -13.63
C ALA A 26 -1.96 9.12 -12.10
N LEU A 27 -0.87 8.93 -11.36
CA LEU A 27 -0.84 9.06 -9.90
C LEU A 27 -1.15 10.50 -9.47
N ARG A 28 -0.48 11.47 -10.10
CA ARG A 28 -0.67 12.91 -9.82
C ARG A 28 -2.10 13.37 -10.02
N ARG A 29 -2.78 12.89 -11.07
CA ARG A 29 -4.19 13.21 -11.32
C ARG A 29 -5.15 12.37 -10.48
N GLY A 30 -4.80 11.11 -10.26
CA GLY A 30 -5.64 10.14 -9.56
C GLY A 30 -5.82 10.46 -8.08
N VAL A 31 -4.79 10.98 -7.40
CA VAL A 31 -4.91 11.36 -5.98
C VAL A 31 -6.02 12.39 -5.73
N ALA A 32 -6.19 13.36 -6.63
CA ALA A 32 -7.22 14.40 -6.53
C ALA A 32 -8.65 13.85 -6.73
N ALA A 33 -8.80 12.66 -7.34
CA ALA A 33 -10.07 11.96 -7.45
C ALA A 33 -10.49 11.28 -6.12
N ARG A 34 -9.63 11.36 -5.11
CA ARG A 34 -9.86 10.89 -3.73
C ARG A 34 -10.10 9.38 -3.59
N PRO A 35 -9.17 8.52 -4.06
CA PRO A 35 -9.27 7.08 -3.79
C PRO A 35 -9.25 6.81 -2.28
N ASP A 36 -9.87 5.71 -1.86
CA ASP A 36 -9.89 5.29 -0.46
C ASP A 36 -8.49 4.93 0.03
N ILE A 37 -7.72 4.23 -0.81
CA ILE A 37 -6.30 3.96 -0.56
C ILE A 37 -5.47 4.30 -1.81
N LEU A 38 -4.37 5.02 -1.62
CA LEU A 38 -3.33 5.22 -2.63
C LEU A 38 -2.13 4.34 -2.29
N LYS A 39 -1.61 3.54 -3.23
CA LYS A 39 -0.44 2.68 -3.00
C LYS A 39 0.79 3.06 -3.86
N PRO A 40 1.51 4.15 -3.56
CA PRO A 40 2.77 4.44 -4.25
C PRO A 40 3.94 3.63 -3.66
N ASN A 41 5.06 3.56 -4.37
CA ASN A 41 6.36 3.30 -3.74
C ASN A 41 7.01 4.59 -3.21
N GLU A 42 8.16 4.48 -2.52
CA GLU A 42 8.88 5.63 -1.94
C GLU A 42 9.23 6.71 -2.99
N ASP A 43 9.72 6.32 -4.17
CA ASP A 43 10.12 7.25 -5.22
C ASP A 43 8.91 7.97 -5.83
N GLU A 44 7.84 7.24 -6.11
CA GLU A 44 6.58 7.80 -6.61
C GLU A 44 5.96 8.77 -5.61
N LEU A 45 6.01 8.44 -4.31
CA LEU A 45 5.50 9.29 -3.25
C LEU A 45 6.34 10.56 -3.12
N ALA A 46 7.65 10.45 -3.24
CA ALA A 46 8.55 11.60 -3.25
C ALA A 46 8.34 12.50 -4.47
N GLN A 47 8.18 11.92 -5.66
CA GLN A 47 7.86 12.67 -6.89
C GLN A 47 6.49 13.34 -6.80
N LEU A 48 5.50 12.65 -6.24
CA LEU A 48 4.16 13.21 -6.07
C LEU A 48 4.21 14.43 -5.14
N THR A 49 4.90 14.33 -4.01
CA THR A 49 4.77 15.32 -2.93
C THR A 49 5.87 16.37 -2.86
N GLY A 50 7.04 16.08 -3.43
CA GLY A 50 8.27 16.87 -3.30
C GLY A 50 9.06 16.58 -2.02
N SER A 51 8.60 15.65 -1.17
CA SER A 51 9.27 15.29 0.09
C SER A 51 9.87 13.89 0.02
N ARG A 52 11.13 13.74 0.44
CA ARG A 52 11.80 12.43 0.59
C ARG A 52 11.64 11.81 1.98
N GLU A 53 10.97 12.47 2.90
CA GLU A 53 10.66 11.90 4.22
C GLU A 53 9.32 11.16 4.10
N PRO A 54 9.29 9.81 4.19
CA PRO A 54 8.11 9.03 3.80
C PRO A 54 6.85 9.35 4.61
N ALA A 55 6.95 9.61 5.92
CA ALA A 55 5.77 9.88 6.75
C ALA A 55 5.12 11.23 6.40
N ARG A 56 5.94 12.27 6.20
CA ARG A 56 5.52 13.57 5.68
C ARG A 56 4.94 13.41 4.28
N ALA A 57 5.65 12.76 3.37
CA ALA A 57 5.21 12.56 2.00
C ALA A 57 3.84 11.84 1.94
N ALA A 58 3.62 10.81 2.77
CA ALA A 58 2.34 10.12 2.86
C ALA A 58 1.22 11.01 3.40
N ARG A 59 1.49 11.80 4.46
CA ARG A 59 0.54 12.79 5.00
C ARG A 59 0.21 13.88 3.97
N ASP A 60 1.18 14.31 3.18
CA ASP A 60 1.01 15.31 2.11
C ASP A 60 0.14 14.76 0.97
N ALA A 61 0.34 13.50 0.57
CA ALA A 61 -0.49 12.83 -0.42
C ALA A 61 -1.94 12.67 0.06
N ARG A 62 -2.18 12.39 1.36
CA ARG A 62 -3.54 12.43 1.94
C ARG A 62 -4.19 13.80 1.82
N ARG A 63 -3.45 14.88 2.12
CA ARG A 63 -3.96 16.26 1.97
C ARG A 63 -4.31 16.62 0.52
N ARG A 64 -3.74 15.91 -0.47
CA ARG A 64 -4.08 16.06 -1.90
C ARG A 64 -5.31 15.26 -2.33
N GLY A 65 -5.84 14.37 -1.48
CA GLY A 65 -7.15 13.75 -1.69
C GLY A 65 -7.26 12.29 -1.24
N ALA A 66 -6.16 11.57 -1.07
CA ALA A 66 -6.22 10.15 -0.70
C ALA A 66 -6.81 9.96 0.72
N GLY A 67 -7.74 9.00 0.87
CA GLY A 67 -8.31 8.63 2.17
C GLY A 67 -7.24 8.11 3.13
N ALA A 68 -6.46 7.13 2.66
CA ALA A 68 -5.23 6.64 3.24
C ALA A 68 -4.15 6.47 2.17
N VAL A 69 -2.89 6.43 2.60
CA VAL A 69 -1.72 6.19 1.73
C VAL A 69 -0.93 5.04 2.32
N VAL A 70 -0.70 3.98 1.54
CA VAL A 70 0.12 2.83 1.92
C VAL A 70 1.34 2.80 1.00
N ALA A 71 2.48 3.25 1.50
CA ALA A 71 3.71 3.33 0.75
C ALA A 71 4.58 2.10 0.97
N SER A 72 5.05 1.47 -0.11
CA SER A 72 6.08 0.43 -0.02
C SER A 72 7.47 1.05 0.05
N LEU A 73 8.26 0.66 1.04
CA LEU A 73 9.61 1.16 1.33
C LEU A 73 10.69 0.09 1.07
N GLY A 74 10.44 -0.80 0.10
CA GLY A 74 11.28 -1.96 -0.18
C GLY A 74 11.40 -2.89 1.03
N GLU A 75 12.63 -3.29 1.37
CA GLU A 75 12.93 -4.15 2.53
C GLU A 75 12.54 -3.52 3.87
N ARG A 76 12.34 -2.19 3.92
CA ARG A 76 11.89 -1.49 5.15
C ARG A 76 10.39 -1.68 5.44
N GLY A 77 9.68 -2.41 4.59
CA GLY A 77 8.27 -2.77 4.75
C GLY A 77 7.32 -1.70 4.23
N LEU A 78 6.18 -1.55 4.89
CA LEU A 78 5.11 -0.62 4.54
C LEU A 78 5.02 0.52 5.55
N LEU A 79 4.70 1.72 5.05
CA LEU A 79 4.24 2.84 5.86
C LEU A 79 2.82 3.20 5.45
N ALA A 80 1.91 3.31 6.41
CA ALA A 80 0.52 3.66 6.15
C ALA A 80 0.12 4.92 6.88
N ALA A 81 -0.12 6.01 6.16
CA ALA A 81 -0.77 7.19 6.71
C ALA A 81 -2.29 7.00 6.60
N THR A 82 -2.98 7.07 7.74
CA THR A 82 -4.44 6.92 7.84
C THR A 82 -5.06 8.21 8.38
N PRO A 83 -6.41 8.34 8.41
CA PRO A 83 -7.07 9.49 9.06
C PRO A 83 -6.68 9.71 10.52
N LEU A 84 -6.39 8.65 11.26
CA LEU A 84 -6.18 8.70 12.71
C LEU A 84 -4.70 8.75 13.08
N THR A 85 -3.89 7.89 12.49
CA THR A 85 -2.49 7.71 12.85
C THR A 85 -1.65 7.24 11.65
N THR A 86 -0.33 7.20 11.81
CA THR A 86 0.57 6.61 10.84
C THR A 86 1.12 5.30 11.40
N TRP A 87 1.18 4.28 10.56
CA TRP A 87 1.66 2.95 10.93
C TRP A 87 2.92 2.59 10.15
N ARG A 88 3.72 1.72 10.75
CA ARG A 88 4.80 1.02 10.07
C ARG A 88 4.64 -0.48 10.26
N ALA A 89 4.78 -1.24 9.18
CA ALA A 89 4.71 -2.69 9.19
C ALA A 89 5.91 -3.27 8.46
N ALA A 90 6.66 -4.15 9.11
CA ALA A 90 7.86 -4.75 8.52
C ALA A 90 8.17 -6.11 9.12
N LEU A 91 8.92 -6.92 8.37
CA LEU A 91 9.60 -8.09 8.92
C LEU A 91 10.78 -7.65 9.81
N PRO A 92 11.18 -8.47 10.79
CA PRO A 92 12.34 -8.17 11.62
C PRO A 92 13.66 -8.19 10.86
N ARG A 93 13.70 -8.86 9.69
CA ARG A 93 14.86 -8.95 8.81
C ARG A 93 14.40 -8.93 7.34
N PRO A 94 15.19 -8.34 6.42
CA PRO A 94 14.94 -8.46 4.99
C PRO A 94 14.95 -9.91 4.53
N LEU A 95 14.20 -10.19 3.46
CA LEU A 95 14.22 -11.48 2.76
C LEU A 95 14.83 -11.29 1.37
N PRO A 96 15.82 -12.11 0.97
CA PRO A 96 16.28 -12.14 -0.40
C PRO A 96 15.22 -12.78 -1.30
N GLY A 97 15.11 -12.32 -2.55
CA GLY A 97 14.19 -12.90 -3.50
C GLY A 97 13.87 -11.97 -4.67
N ASN A 98 12.77 -12.25 -5.37
CA ASN A 98 12.31 -11.50 -6.52
C ASN A 98 11.27 -10.45 -6.11
N PRO A 99 11.56 -9.15 -6.16
CA PRO A 99 10.59 -8.12 -5.76
C PRO A 99 9.40 -7.97 -6.72
N THR A 100 9.44 -8.59 -7.90
CA THR A 100 8.35 -8.51 -8.88
C THR A 100 7.07 -9.14 -8.33
N GLY A 101 5.96 -8.40 -8.40
CA GLY A 101 4.66 -8.84 -7.90
C GLY A 101 4.41 -8.56 -6.41
N ALA A 102 5.42 -8.13 -5.65
CA ALA A 102 5.24 -7.76 -4.24
C ALA A 102 4.27 -6.57 -4.09
N GLY A 103 4.31 -5.61 -5.01
CA GLY A 103 3.37 -4.48 -5.05
C GLY A 103 1.93 -4.94 -5.29
N ASP A 104 1.71 -5.85 -6.23
CA ASP A 104 0.38 -6.41 -6.53
C ASP A 104 -0.18 -7.20 -5.33
N ALA A 105 0.68 -7.97 -4.66
CA ALA A 105 0.36 -8.66 -3.42
C ALA A 105 -0.10 -7.68 -2.32
N VAL A 106 0.56 -6.52 -2.19
CA VAL A 106 0.08 -5.46 -1.26
C VAL A 106 -1.30 -4.97 -1.67
N VAL A 107 -1.55 -4.67 -2.96
CA VAL A 107 -2.87 -4.21 -3.43
C VAL A 107 -3.95 -5.25 -3.13
N ALA A 108 -3.69 -6.53 -3.44
CA ALA A 108 -4.62 -7.62 -3.19
C ALA A 108 -4.98 -7.73 -1.69
N ALA A 109 -3.98 -7.67 -0.81
CA ALA A 109 -4.19 -7.70 0.64
C ALA A 109 -4.96 -6.47 1.16
N LEU A 110 -4.71 -5.29 0.60
CA LEU A 110 -5.45 -4.08 0.96
C LEU A 110 -6.91 -4.15 0.54
N LEU A 111 -7.20 -4.71 -0.64
CA LEU A 111 -8.57 -4.94 -1.12
C LEU A 111 -9.30 -5.97 -0.24
N ALA A 112 -8.66 -7.09 0.09
CA ALA A 112 -9.22 -8.11 0.98
C ALA A 112 -9.58 -7.50 2.34
N GLY A 113 -8.63 -6.81 2.99
CA GLY A 113 -8.89 -6.17 4.27
C GLY A 113 -9.85 -4.97 4.22
N LEU A 114 -10.16 -4.42 3.04
CA LEU A 114 -11.26 -3.46 2.87
C LEU A 114 -12.61 -4.19 2.80
N ALA A 115 -12.69 -5.28 2.03
CA ALA A 115 -13.89 -6.10 1.90
C ALA A 115 -14.33 -6.70 3.24
N ASP A 116 -13.36 -7.14 4.06
CA ASP A 116 -13.58 -7.74 5.37
C ASP A 116 -13.63 -6.72 6.52
N ALA A 117 -13.56 -5.42 6.21
CA ALA A 117 -13.55 -4.32 7.17
C ALA A 117 -12.47 -4.46 8.28
N GLU A 118 -11.32 -5.02 7.93
CA GLU A 118 -10.23 -5.25 8.88
C GLU A 118 -9.63 -3.93 9.41
N PRO A 119 -9.19 -3.91 10.68
CA PRO A 119 -8.45 -2.77 11.22
C PRO A 119 -7.06 -2.67 10.56
N TRP A 120 -6.50 -1.45 10.52
CA TRP A 120 -5.21 -1.17 9.88
C TRP A 120 -4.06 -2.09 10.29
N PRO A 121 -3.87 -2.44 11.58
CA PRO A 121 -2.81 -3.36 11.97
C PRO A 121 -2.92 -4.74 11.31
N ALA A 122 -4.13 -5.31 11.25
CA ALA A 122 -4.36 -6.61 10.61
C ALA A 122 -4.12 -6.53 9.10
N ARG A 123 -4.68 -5.50 8.45
CA ARG A 123 -4.51 -5.27 7.02
C ARG A 123 -3.03 -5.11 6.63
N LEU A 124 -2.24 -4.39 7.43
CA LEU A 124 -0.83 -4.17 7.17
C LEU A 124 0.03 -5.41 7.48
N ALA A 125 -0.33 -6.18 8.50
CA ALA A 125 0.31 -7.46 8.78
C ALA A 125 0.11 -8.43 7.61
N HIS A 126 -1.14 -8.55 7.13
CA HIS A 126 -1.49 -9.35 5.96
C HIS A 126 -0.74 -8.88 4.70
N ALA A 127 -0.78 -7.59 4.38
CA ALA A 127 -0.11 -7.03 3.20
C ALA A 127 1.41 -7.21 3.23
N THR A 128 2.03 -7.01 4.38
CA THR A 128 3.49 -7.20 4.54
C THR A 128 3.88 -8.66 4.37
N ALA A 129 3.12 -9.58 4.99
CA ALA A 129 3.39 -11.01 4.90
C ALA A 129 3.17 -11.56 3.49
N LEU A 130 2.11 -11.13 2.81
CA LEU A 130 1.81 -11.57 1.45
C LEU A 130 2.84 -11.03 0.46
N ALA A 131 3.23 -9.76 0.58
CA ALA A 131 4.31 -9.19 -0.22
C ALA A 131 5.63 -9.94 -0.01
N ALA A 132 5.98 -10.26 1.24
CA ALA A 132 7.17 -11.01 1.57
C ALA A 132 7.15 -12.46 1.05
N ALA A 133 5.98 -13.11 1.09
CA ALA A 133 5.80 -14.45 0.52
C ALA A 133 5.90 -14.43 -1.02
N ALA A 134 5.41 -13.38 -1.68
CA ALA A 134 5.59 -13.17 -3.10
C ALA A 134 7.07 -12.93 -3.45
N VAL A 135 7.81 -12.17 -2.63
CA VAL A 135 9.27 -11.99 -2.80
C VAL A 135 10.02 -13.31 -2.77
N ALA A 136 9.61 -14.22 -1.89
CA ALA A 136 10.22 -15.54 -1.76
C ALA A 136 9.86 -16.50 -2.92
N SER A 137 8.91 -16.13 -3.79
CA SER A 137 8.48 -16.93 -4.94
C SER A 137 9.41 -16.72 -6.14
N PRO A 138 9.71 -17.77 -6.93
CA PRO A 138 10.47 -17.63 -8.18
C PRO A 138 9.67 -16.90 -9.27
N VAL A 139 8.34 -16.90 -9.20
CA VAL A 139 7.42 -16.35 -10.23
C VAL A 139 6.53 -15.27 -9.63
N ALA A 140 6.36 -14.17 -10.36
CA ALA A 140 5.50 -13.06 -9.95
C ALA A 140 4.02 -13.47 -9.94
N GLY A 141 3.28 -13.01 -8.93
CA GLY A 141 1.85 -13.30 -8.77
C GLY A 141 1.53 -14.61 -8.05
N GLU A 142 2.54 -15.39 -7.67
CA GLU A 142 2.39 -16.60 -6.86
C GLU A 142 3.04 -16.40 -5.48
N PHE A 143 2.57 -17.15 -4.49
CA PHE A 143 3.19 -17.21 -3.17
C PHE A 143 3.02 -18.60 -2.56
N ASP A 144 3.97 -18.99 -1.71
CA ASP A 144 3.84 -20.20 -0.90
C ASP A 144 2.99 -19.91 0.36
N ALA A 145 1.89 -20.63 0.52
CA ALA A 145 0.96 -20.42 1.63
C ALA A 145 1.58 -20.73 3.01
N ARG A 146 2.54 -21.66 3.10
CA ARG A 146 3.25 -21.96 4.36
C ARG A 146 4.23 -20.84 4.69
N ALA A 147 4.93 -20.31 3.69
CA ALA A 147 5.80 -19.15 3.84
C ALA A 147 4.98 -17.94 4.30
N TYR A 148 3.84 -17.67 3.68
CA TYR A 148 2.91 -16.63 4.10
C TYR A 148 2.48 -16.81 5.57
N ALA A 149 1.98 -17.99 5.96
CA ALA A 149 1.49 -18.24 7.32
C ALA A 149 2.60 -18.04 8.38
N ARG A 150 3.82 -18.48 8.08
CA ARG A 150 4.99 -18.25 8.94
C ARG A 150 5.30 -16.75 9.05
N LEU A 151 5.43 -16.07 7.92
CA LEU A 151 5.82 -14.66 7.87
C LEU A 151 4.77 -13.74 8.51
N GLN A 152 3.49 -14.09 8.42
CA GLN A 152 2.41 -13.35 9.08
C GLN A 152 2.62 -13.27 10.60
N GLY A 153 3.12 -14.34 11.23
CA GLY A 153 3.47 -14.34 12.65
C GLY A 153 4.74 -13.55 13.00
N GLU A 154 5.55 -13.18 12.01
CA GLU A 154 6.80 -12.44 12.19
C GLU A 154 6.64 -10.92 11.96
N VAL A 155 5.58 -10.49 11.25
CA VAL A 155 5.37 -9.06 10.95
C VAL A 155 5.16 -8.26 12.23
N LYS A 156 5.93 -7.19 12.37
CA LYS A 156 5.75 -6.20 13.43
C LYS A 156 5.01 -5.00 12.86
N VAL A 157 3.89 -4.64 13.49
CA VAL A 157 3.13 -3.43 13.16
C VAL A 157 3.13 -2.50 14.36
N ALA A 158 3.48 -1.24 14.13
CA ALA A 158 3.55 -0.22 15.18
C ALA A 158 3.05 1.13 14.67
N GLU A 159 2.48 1.93 15.57
CA GLU A 159 2.21 3.35 15.31
C GLU A 159 3.52 4.15 15.28
N VAL A 160 3.58 5.17 14.44
CA VAL A 160 4.71 6.09 14.30
C VAL A 160 4.19 7.53 14.22
N GLY A 161 4.71 8.42 15.07
CA GLY A 161 4.33 9.84 15.16
C GLY A 161 5.15 10.75 14.25
#